data_AF-W9R7M7-F1
#
_entry.id   AF-W9R7M7-F1
#
_cell.length_a   1.000
_cell.length_b   1.000
_cell.length_c   1.000
_cell.angle_alpha   90.00
_cell.angle_beta   90.00
_cell.angle_gamma   90.00
#
_symmetry.space_group_name_H-M   'P 1'
#
loop_
_entity.id
_entity.type
_entity.pdbx_description
1 polymer ?
#
loop_
_entity_poly.entity_id
_entity_poly.type
_entity_poly.pdbx_seq_one_letter_code
_entity_poly.pdbx_strand_id
1 'polypeptide(L)'
;MDTLSGFTRPIQICDVTVDTKRQNRKISYAVRTPSSAMGSNDPDKLVAKADKLTKLSLTRWSADWKSATVLYEQAANAFRVARQYENAKEAFEKASKGQEMISSPWDAAKHMESAAALAKELRKWSEVADFYRRASELYFECGRSQPASDALAKGARALEEADPDGAIQLYADACSILEEDNREQMAFDLYRAATNVYIKVEKYADAATFMLKLGLAADKSNATNSQFKAYLSAIVIFLYAHDFKEAEKCYNDCSQIDAFLSSDQYRCASKLLSAYSEGDVEEIKRVAQSSTISHLDNAIIKLARKLPTGDVSSLKTDTKEVEEPLDENDLT
;
A
#
# COMPACT_ATOMS: atom_id res chain seq x y z
N MET A 1 -59.54 -12.60 39.52
CA MET A 1 -59.50 -12.13 38.12
C MET A 1 -58.04 -11.79 37.82
N ASP A 2 -57.25 -12.50 37.03
CA ASP A 2 -57.45 -13.70 36.23
C ASP A 2 -56.09 -14.39 36.01
N THR A 3 -56.19 -15.69 35.78
CA THR A 3 -55.23 -16.75 35.45
C THR A 3 -54.65 -16.59 34.03
N LEU A 4 -53.36 -16.82 33.72
CA LEU A 4 -52.59 -18.07 33.50
C LEU A 4 -51.95 -18.12 32.08
N SER A 5 -50.73 -18.70 32.03
CA SER A 5 -50.04 -19.41 30.91
C SER A 5 -49.59 -18.61 29.69
N GLY A 6 -48.47 -18.86 28.99
CA GLY A 6 -47.32 -19.82 28.99
C GLY A 6 -46.30 -19.25 27.96
N PHE A 7 -44.99 -19.52 27.91
CA PHE A 7 -44.22 -20.73 27.56
C PHE A 7 -42.71 -20.32 27.67
N THR A 8 -41.83 -20.93 28.49
CA THR A 8 -40.78 -21.95 28.15
C THR A 8 -40.09 -21.80 26.79
N ARG A 9 -38.74 -21.77 26.57
CA ARG A 9 -37.50 -22.20 27.27
C ARG A 9 -36.25 -21.53 26.62
N PRO A 10 -35.09 -21.43 27.32
CA PRO A 10 -33.77 -21.21 26.70
C PRO A 10 -32.98 -22.51 26.46
N ILE A 11 -32.02 -22.41 25.53
CA ILE A 11 -31.19 -23.45 24.90
C ILE A 11 -30.07 -23.94 25.84
N GLN A 12 -29.82 -25.25 25.79
CA GLN A 12 -28.90 -26.00 26.64
C GLN A 12 -27.52 -26.14 25.99
N ILE A 13 -26.49 -25.92 26.80
CA ILE A 13 -25.05 -26.11 26.53
C ILE A 13 -24.74 -27.61 26.50
N CYS A 14 -23.93 -28.06 25.53
CA CYS A 14 -23.24 -29.34 25.63
C CYS A 14 -21.75 -29.17 25.31
N ASP A 15 -20.96 -29.57 26.30
CA ASP A 15 -19.51 -29.59 26.34
C ASP A 15 -18.89 -30.63 25.41
N VAL A 16 -17.64 -30.31 25.09
CA VAL A 16 -16.65 -31.05 24.32
C VAL A 16 -16.28 -32.36 25.02
N THR A 17 -16.29 -33.47 24.28
CA THR A 17 -15.54 -34.68 24.67
C THR A 17 -14.58 -35.04 23.54
N VAL A 18 -13.28 -34.98 23.86
CA VAL A 18 -12.18 -35.39 22.99
C VAL A 18 -12.06 -36.91 23.09
N ASP A 19 -12.17 -37.62 21.96
CA ASP A 19 -11.77 -39.02 21.88
C ASP A 19 -10.72 -39.22 20.79
N THR A 20 -9.48 -39.37 21.24
CA THR A 20 -8.32 -39.77 20.45
C THR A 20 -8.28 -41.27 20.29
N LYS A 21 -8.41 -41.79 19.06
CA LYS A 21 -7.52 -42.86 18.51
C LYS A 21 -7.90 -43.28 17.07
N ARG A 22 -6.88 -43.19 16.20
CA ARG A 22 -6.40 -44.25 15.29
C ARG A 22 -7.32 -44.63 14.10
N GLN A 23 -6.91 -44.29 12.88
CA GLN A 23 -6.42 -45.27 11.90
C GLN A 23 -5.83 -44.57 10.67
N ASN A 24 -4.55 -44.81 10.43
CA ASN A 24 -3.84 -44.50 9.19
C ASN A 24 -4.51 -45.25 8.02
N ARG A 25 -5.17 -44.52 7.11
CA ARG A 25 -5.43 -44.99 5.74
C ARG A 25 -5.01 -43.91 4.76
N LYS A 26 -3.86 -44.14 4.12
CA LYS A 26 -3.45 -43.43 2.90
C LYS A 26 -4.52 -43.70 1.84
N ILE A 27 -5.43 -42.75 1.63
CA ILE A 27 -6.24 -42.73 0.41
C ILE A 27 -5.40 -41.96 -0.61
N SER A 28 -4.71 -42.73 -1.45
CA SER A 28 -4.07 -42.20 -2.65
C SER A 28 -5.19 -41.79 -3.60
N TYR A 29 -5.60 -40.52 -3.57
CA TYR A 29 -6.39 -39.97 -4.66
C TYR A 29 -5.46 -39.86 -5.86
N ALA A 30 -5.48 -40.90 -6.70
CA ALA A 30 -5.07 -40.74 -8.08
C ALA A 30 -5.98 -39.67 -8.68
N VAL A 31 -5.48 -38.44 -8.75
CA VAL A 31 -6.07 -37.42 -9.61
C VAL A 31 -5.90 -37.95 -11.02
N ARG A 32 -6.88 -38.69 -11.51
CA ARG A 32 -7.10 -38.83 -12.95
C ARG A 32 -7.35 -37.43 -13.44
N THR A 33 -6.31 -36.82 -14.00
CA THR A 33 -6.49 -35.71 -14.94
C THR A 33 -7.47 -36.21 -16.00
N PRO A 34 -8.67 -35.63 -16.13
CA PRO A 34 -9.43 -35.83 -17.33
C PRO A 34 -8.60 -35.15 -18.42
N SER A 35 -7.98 -35.95 -19.29
CA SER A 35 -7.65 -35.52 -20.65
C SER A 35 -8.96 -35.27 -21.37
N SER A 36 -9.59 -34.15 -21.02
CA SER A 36 -10.80 -33.62 -21.61
C SER A 36 -10.34 -32.60 -22.64
N ALA A 37 -10.39 -33.00 -23.90
CA ALA A 37 -10.31 -32.09 -25.03
C ALA A 37 -11.46 -31.06 -24.92
N MET A 38 -11.20 -29.94 -24.24
CA MET A 38 -11.97 -28.71 -24.47
C MET A 38 -11.57 -28.22 -25.87
N GLY A 39 -12.57 -27.99 -26.72
CA GLY A 39 -12.42 -27.77 -28.17
C GLY A 39 -11.14 -27.02 -28.55
N SER A 40 -10.32 -27.68 -29.36
CA SER A 40 -9.01 -27.22 -29.81
C SER A 40 -9.11 -26.00 -30.73
N ASN A 41 -9.41 -24.84 -30.17
CA ASN A 41 -9.02 -23.59 -30.80
C ASN A 41 -7.59 -23.28 -30.35
N ASP A 42 -6.66 -23.86 -31.10
CA ASP A 42 -5.24 -23.52 -31.08
C ASP A 42 -5.06 -21.99 -30.92
N PRO A 43 -4.44 -21.52 -29.83
CA PRO A 43 -4.40 -20.10 -29.51
C PRO A 43 -3.66 -19.29 -30.58
N ASP A 44 -2.67 -19.89 -31.26
CA ASP A 44 -1.98 -19.24 -32.38
C ASP A 44 -2.93 -19.00 -33.56
N LYS A 45 -3.84 -19.94 -33.83
CA LYS A 45 -4.87 -19.77 -34.87
C LYS A 45 -5.90 -18.71 -34.49
N LEU A 46 -6.24 -18.60 -33.20
CA LEU A 46 -7.13 -17.55 -32.69
C LEU A 46 -6.50 -16.16 -32.90
N VAL A 47 -5.23 -15.99 -32.51
CA VAL A 47 -4.50 -14.73 -32.74
C VAL A 47 -4.41 -14.43 -34.24
N ALA A 48 -4.02 -15.39 -35.07
CA ALA A 48 -3.93 -15.17 -36.52
C ALA A 48 -5.27 -14.80 -37.16
N LYS A 49 -6.38 -15.36 -36.66
CA LYS A 49 -7.73 -14.98 -37.10
C LYS A 49 -8.09 -13.56 -36.65
N ALA A 50 -7.78 -13.21 -35.41
CA ALA A 50 -7.99 -11.87 -34.87
C ALA A 50 -7.15 -10.81 -35.63
N ASP A 51 -5.86 -11.07 -35.87
CA ASP A 51 -4.97 -10.19 -36.62
C ASP A 51 -5.46 -9.96 -38.06
N LYS A 52 -6.09 -10.97 -38.68
CA LYS A 52 -6.72 -10.79 -39.99
C LYS A 52 -7.88 -9.80 -39.89
N LEU A 53 -8.72 -9.90 -38.86
CA LEU A 53 -9.90 -9.04 -38.69
C LEU A 53 -9.54 -7.57 -38.42
N THR A 54 -8.38 -7.30 -37.82
CA THR A 54 -7.89 -5.94 -37.54
C THR A 54 -7.13 -5.31 -38.71
N LYS A 55 -6.63 -6.12 -39.65
CA LYS A 55 -5.94 -5.64 -40.86
C LYS A 55 -6.92 -5.31 -41.99
N LEU A 56 -6.74 -4.14 -42.58
CA LEU A 56 -7.42 -3.75 -43.81
C LEU A 56 -6.90 -4.59 -44.99
N SER A 57 -7.78 -4.90 -45.94
CA SER A 57 -7.43 -5.59 -47.18
C SER A 57 -8.29 -5.10 -48.32
N LEU A 58 -7.95 -5.46 -49.57
CA LEU A 58 -8.73 -5.10 -50.77
C LEU A 58 -10.23 -5.47 -50.65
N THR A 59 -10.57 -6.46 -49.84
CA THR A 59 -11.95 -6.90 -49.58
C THR A 59 -12.47 -6.51 -48.18
N ARG A 60 -11.66 -5.87 -47.32
CA ARG A 60 -12.03 -5.44 -45.96
C ARG A 60 -11.57 -4.00 -45.72
N TRP A 61 -12.53 -3.09 -45.82
CA TRP A 61 -12.32 -1.64 -45.78
C TRP A 61 -12.49 -1.06 -44.36
N SER A 62 -12.89 -1.89 -43.40
CA SER A 62 -12.95 -1.54 -41.98
C SER A 62 -12.46 -2.70 -41.10
N ALA A 63 -11.81 -2.37 -39.99
CA ALA A 63 -11.35 -3.34 -39.01
C ALA A 63 -12.52 -3.79 -38.13
N ASP A 64 -12.71 -5.11 -37.97
CA ASP A 64 -13.69 -5.69 -37.06
C ASP A 64 -13.07 -5.93 -35.68
N TRP A 65 -12.88 -4.81 -34.95
CA TRP A 65 -12.31 -4.84 -33.61
C TRP A 65 -13.18 -5.62 -32.62
N LYS A 66 -14.51 -5.55 -32.75
CA LYS A 66 -15.43 -6.26 -31.84
C LYS A 66 -15.20 -7.78 -31.88
N SER A 67 -15.14 -8.37 -33.07
CA SER A 67 -14.88 -9.80 -33.21
C SER A 67 -13.43 -10.15 -32.89
N ALA A 68 -12.47 -9.29 -33.24
CA ALA A 68 -11.05 -9.52 -32.96
C ALA A 68 -10.75 -9.56 -31.47
N THR A 69 -11.29 -8.61 -30.69
CA THR A 69 -11.09 -8.53 -29.22
C THR A 69 -11.48 -9.82 -28.52
N VAL A 70 -12.65 -10.38 -28.86
CA VAL A 70 -13.12 -11.66 -28.28
C VAL A 70 -12.15 -12.80 -28.60
N LEU A 71 -11.59 -12.84 -29.81
CA LEU A 71 -10.62 -13.86 -30.20
C LEU A 71 -9.27 -13.69 -29.49
N TYR A 72 -8.79 -12.45 -29.32
CA TYR A 72 -7.58 -12.18 -28.54
C TYR A 72 -7.75 -12.59 -27.08
N GLU A 73 -8.89 -12.29 -26.46
CA GLU A 73 -9.18 -12.68 -25.08
C GLU A 73 -9.23 -14.20 -24.91
N GLN A 74 -9.87 -14.92 -25.85
CA GLN A 74 -9.88 -16.38 -25.86
C GLN A 74 -8.47 -16.96 -26.00
N ALA A 75 -7.66 -16.40 -26.91
CA ALA A 75 -6.27 -16.81 -27.10
C ALA A 75 -5.43 -16.55 -25.85
N ALA A 76 -5.56 -15.37 -25.24
CA ALA A 76 -4.83 -14.98 -24.04
C ALA A 76 -5.11 -15.94 -22.88
N ASN A 77 -6.38 -16.29 -22.68
CA ASN A 77 -6.77 -17.26 -21.66
C ASN A 77 -6.23 -18.66 -21.95
N ALA A 78 -6.25 -19.11 -23.21
CA ALA A 78 -5.69 -20.40 -23.60
C ALA A 78 -4.16 -20.46 -23.42
N PHE A 79 -3.43 -19.42 -23.84
CA PHE A 79 -1.99 -19.29 -23.61
C PHE A 79 -1.66 -19.28 -22.11
N ARG A 80 -2.45 -18.57 -21.30
CA ARG A 80 -2.28 -18.53 -19.84
C ARG A 80 -2.43 -19.91 -19.20
N VAL A 81 -3.44 -20.69 -19.60
CA VAL A 81 -3.62 -22.08 -19.14
C VAL A 81 -2.45 -22.97 -19.57
N ALA A 82 -1.94 -22.76 -20.79
CA ALA A 82 -0.76 -23.45 -21.32
C ALA A 82 0.58 -22.96 -20.73
N ARG A 83 0.56 -21.98 -19.80
CA ARG A 83 1.74 -21.33 -19.20
C ARG A 83 2.67 -20.65 -20.21
N GLN A 84 2.16 -20.29 -21.38
CA GLN A 84 2.85 -19.45 -22.34
C GLN A 84 2.60 -17.99 -22.01
N TYR A 85 3.20 -17.52 -20.91
CA TYR A 85 2.86 -16.22 -20.32
C TYR A 85 3.18 -15.03 -21.23
N GLU A 86 4.25 -15.10 -22.03
CA GLU A 86 4.58 -14.04 -22.99
C GLU A 86 3.48 -13.88 -24.04
N ASN A 87 3.07 -14.98 -24.68
CA ASN A 87 2.01 -14.98 -25.69
C ASN A 87 0.66 -14.55 -25.08
N ALA A 88 0.38 -14.97 -23.84
CA ALA A 88 -0.83 -14.57 -23.13
C ALA A 88 -0.86 -13.06 -22.86
N LYS A 89 0.28 -12.48 -22.47
CA LYS A 89 0.45 -11.06 -22.17
C LYS A 89 0.21 -10.23 -23.43
N GLU A 90 0.92 -10.55 -24.53
CA GLU A 90 0.75 -9.87 -25.82
C GLU A 90 -0.69 -9.97 -26.34
N ALA A 91 -1.35 -11.12 -26.15
CA ALA A 91 -2.74 -11.28 -26.53
C ALA A 91 -3.69 -10.41 -25.69
N PHE A 92 -3.45 -10.24 -24.39
CA PHE A 92 -4.22 -9.29 -23.56
C PHE A 92 -3.95 -7.83 -23.94
N GLU A 93 -2.73 -7.47 -24.32
CA GLU A 93 -2.43 -6.13 -24.84
C GLU A 93 -3.22 -5.83 -26.12
N LYS A 94 -3.26 -6.79 -27.06
CA LYS A 94 -4.09 -6.68 -28.26
C LYS A 94 -5.58 -6.62 -27.94
N ALA A 95 -6.06 -7.38 -26.94
CA ALA A 95 -7.44 -7.33 -26.49
C ALA A 95 -7.79 -5.94 -25.89
N SER A 96 -6.92 -5.38 -25.05
CA SER A 96 -7.07 -4.02 -24.51
C SER A 96 -7.18 -2.98 -25.61
N LYS A 97 -6.24 -2.99 -26.56
CA LYS A 97 -6.31 -2.10 -27.72
C LYS A 97 -7.63 -2.25 -28.47
N GLY A 98 -8.09 -3.49 -28.65
CA GLY A 98 -9.38 -3.76 -29.27
C GLY A 98 -10.56 -3.17 -28.50
N GLN A 99 -10.54 -3.20 -27.16
CA GLN A 99 -11.55 -2.54 -26.31
C GLN A 99 -11.53 -1.01 -26.47
N GLU A 100 -10.35 -0.39 -26.54
CA GLU A 100 -10.21 1.06 -26.80
C GLU A 100 -10.79 1.44 -28.16
N MET A 101 -10.52 0.64 -29.20
CA MET A 101 -11.03 0.88 -30.56
C MET A 101 -12.55 0.75 -30.69
N ILE A 102 -13.21 0.06 -29.75
CA ILE A 102 -14.67 -0.02 -29.66
C ILE A 102 -15.24 0.87 -28.54
N SER A 103 -14.44 1.81 -28.03
CA SER A 103 -14.81 2.78 -27.01
C SER A 103 -15.26 2.17 -25.67
N SER A 104 -14.58 1.10 -25.22
CA SER A 104 -14.74 0.50 -23.89
C SER A 104 -13.45 0.60 -23.05
N PRO A 105 -13.07 1.81 -22.58
CA PRO A 105 -11.85 2.01 -21.80
C PRO A 105 -11.83 1.22 -20.48
N TRP A 106 -13.00 0.99 -19.86
CA TRP A 106 -13.11 0.19 -18.63
C TRP A 106 -12.67 -1.26 -18.83
N ASP A 107 -13.09 -1.90 -19.91
CA ASP A 107 -12.67 -3.29 -20.19
C ASP A 107 -11.23 -3.34 -20.73
N ALA A 108 -10.78 -2.28 -21.42
CA ALA A 108 -9.38 -2.12 -21.77
C ALA A 108 -8.48 -2.12 -20.52
N ALA A 109 -8.84 -1.34 -19.50
CA ALA A 109 -8.11 -1.28 -18.22
C ALA A 109 -7.98 -2.67 -17.56
N LYS A 110 -9.05 -3.46 -17.55
CA LYS A 110 -9.02 -4.84 -17.01
C LYS A 110 -8.07 -5.76 -17.78
N HIS A 111 -8.00 -5.62 -19.11
CA HIS A 111 -7.05 -6.38 -19.91
C HIS A 111 -5.61 -5.92 -19.66
N MET A 112 -5.37 -4.63 -19.44
CA MET A 112 -4.07 -4.12 -18.98
C MET A 112 -3.67 -4.70 -17.61
N GLU A 113 -4.58 -4.73 -16.63
CA GLU A 113 -4.30 -5.39 -15.34
C GLU A 113 -4.00 -6.89 -15.50
N SER A 114 -4.65 -7.56 -16.46
CA SER A 114 -4.39 -8.97 -16.79
C SER A 114 -3.01 -9.16 -17.43
N ALA A 115 -2.58 -8.25 -18.31
CA ALA A 115 -1.24 -8.23 -18.87
C ALA A 115 -0.18 -7.96 -17.79
N ALA A 116 -0.44 -7.02 -16.87
CA ALA A 116 0.43 -6.72 -15.74
C ALA A 116 0.66 -7.95 -14.84
N ALA A 117 -0.39 -8.71 -14.54
CA ALA A 117 -0.28 -9.95 -13.77
C ALA A 117 0.62 -10.98 -14.47
N LEU A 118 0.58 -11.08 -15.80
CA LEU A 118 1.44 -11.98 -16.56
C LEU A 118 2.88 -11.48 -16.67
N ALA A 119 3.08 -10.17 -16.83
CA ALA A 119 4.40 -9.54 -16.79
C ALA A 119 5.10 -9.80 -15.45
N LYS A 120 4.33 -9.81 -14.36
CA LYS A 120 4.82 -10.18 -13.02
C LYS A 120 5.31 -11.63 -12.96
N GLU A 121 4.57 -12.59 -13.51
CA GLU A 121 5.00 -13.99 -13.59
C GLU A 121 6.30 -14.15 -14.40
N LEU A 122 6.47 -13.32 -15.43
CA LEU A 122 7.69 -13.24 -16.25
C LEU A 122 8.83 -12.44 -15.60
N ARG A 123 8.59 -11.83 -14.43
CA ARG A 123 9.54 -10.94 -13.72
C ARG A 123 9.99 -9.74 -14.55
N LYS A 124 9.11 -9.25 -15.44
CA LYS A 124 9.33 -8.06 -16.26
C LYS A 124 8.80 -6.82 -15.52
N TRP A 125 9.52 -6.41 -14.49
CA TRP A 125 9.06 -5.41 -13.51
C TRP A 125 8.75 -4.03 -14.13
N SER A 126 9.53 -3.60 -15.12
CA SER A 126 9.24 -2.36 -15.87
C SER A 126 7.88 -2.43 -16.56
N GLU A 127 7.60 -3.53 -17.25
CA GLU A 127 6.31 -3.73 -17.92
C GLU A 127 5.15 -3.82 -16.92
N VAL A 128 5.36 -4.38 -15.73
CA VAL A 128 4.33 -4.39 -14.66
C VAL A 128 3.93 -2.95 -14.31
N ALA A 129 4.90 -2.06 -14.10
CA ALA A 129 4.64 -0.65 -13.81
C ALA A 129 3.88 0.01 -14.96
N ASP A 130 4.33 -0.18 -16.19
CA ASP A 130 3.74 0.45 -17.38
C ASP A 130 2.30 -0.01 -17.63
N PHE A 131 2.01 -1.31 -17.47
CA PHE A 131 0.65 -1.82 -17.63
C PHE A 131 -0.30 -1.30 -16.53
N TYR A 132 0.14 -1.19 -15.28
CA TYR A 132 -0.71 -0.63 -14.22
C TYR A 132 -0.91 0.88 -14.37
N ARG A 133 0.09 1.64 -14.86
CA ARG A 133 -0.09 3.04 -15.23
C ARG A 133 -1.11 3.18 -16.36
N ARG A 134 -1.00 2.38 -17.42
CA ARG A 134 -1.98 2.41 -18.51
C ARG A 134 -3.39 2.02 -18.05
N ALA A 135 -3.51 1.03 -17.17
CA ALA A 135 -4.80 0.68 -16.56
C ALA A 135 -5.39 1.85 -15.76
N SER A 136 -4.54 2.55 -14.99
CA SER A 136 -4.94 3.74 -14.21
C SER A 136 -5.47 4.85 -15.12
N GLU A 137 -4.74 5.20 -16.18
CA GLU A 137 -5.16 6.19 -17.17
C GLU A 137 -6.53 5.85 -17.76
N LEU A 138 -6.74 4.60 -18.17
CA LEU A 138 -8.01 4.14 -18.75
C LEU A 138 -9.17 4.19 -17.73
N TYR A 139 -8.93 3.86 -16.46
CA TYR A 139 -9.93 4.04 -15.40
C TYR A 139 -10.22 5.53 -15.14
N PHE A 140 -9.20 6.38 -15.21
CA PHE A 140 -9.35 7.82 -15.06
C PHE A 140 -10.16 8.43 -16.21
N GLU A 141 -9.94 7.99 -17.46
CA GLU A 141 -10.75 8.35 -18.65
C GLU A 141 -12.23 7.99 -18.47
N CYS A 142 -12.53 6.95 -17.69
CA CYS A 142 -13.91 6.58 -17.32
C CYS A 142 -14.54 7.49 -16.23
N GLY A 143 -13.80 8.47 -15.71
CA GLY A 143 -14.19 9.29 -14.56
C GLY A 143 -14.20 8.50 -13.24
N ARG A 144 -13.30 7.51 -13.11
CA ARG A 144 -13.25 6.59 -11.97
C ARG A 144 -11.90 6.66 -11.26
N SER A 145 -11.71 7.70 -10.44
CA SER A 145 -10.47 7.99 -9.70
C SER A 145 -10.07 6.88 -8.74
N GLN A 146 -11.02 6.27 -8.02
CA GLN A 146 -10.69 5.16 -7.11
C GLN A 146 -10.15 3.92 -7.85
N PRO A 147 -10.83 3.35 -8.87
CA PRO A 147 -10.26 2.26 -9.66
C PRO A 147 -8.90 2.58 -10.28
N ALA A 148 -8.67 3.83 -10.69
CA ALA A 148 -7.38 4.29 -11.18
C ALA A 148 -6.28 4.18 -10.10
N SER A 149 -6.52 4.78 -8.92
CA SER A 149 -5.65 4.66 -7.76
C SER A 149 -5.42 3.19 -7.33
N ASP A 150 -6.48 2.37 -7.31
CA ASP A 150 -6.41 0.96 -6.93
C ASP A 150 -5.51 0.15 -7.89
N ALA A 151 -5.53 0.47 -9.19
CA ALA A 151 -4.66 -0.14 -10.19
C ALA A 151 -3.18 0.20 -9.91
N LEU A 152 -2.86 1.47 -9.67
CA LEU A 152 -1.51 1.89 -9.28
C LEU A 152 -1.05 1.23 -7.98
N ALA A 153 -1.92 1.17 -6.96
CA ALA A 153 -1.61 0.51 -5.70
C ALA A 153 -1.35 -1.01 -5.85
N LYS A 154 -2.06 -1.69 -6.78
CA LYS A 154 -1.75 -3.09 -7.13
C LYS A 154 -0.37 -3.21 -7.78
N GLY A 155 -0.02 -2.30 -8.69
CA GLY A 155 1.30 -2.23 -9.30
C GLY A 155 2.39 -1.99 -8.27
N ALA A 156 2.21 -1.01 -7.38
CA ALA A 156 3.14 -0.70 -6.30
C ALA A 156 3.44 -1.93 -5.43
N ARG A 157 2.39 -2.61 -4.95
CA ARG A 157 2.52 -3.87 -4.18
C ARG A 157 3.27 -4.97 -4.93
N ALA A 158 3.16 -5.03 -6.26
CA ALA A 158 3.88 -6.02 -7.05
C ALA A 158 5.39 -5.72 -7.16
N LEU A 159 5.79 -4.46 -6.96
CA LEU A 159 7.15 -3.97 -7.12
C LEU A 159 7.93 -3.82 -5.80
N GLU A 160 7.27 -3.79 -4.64
CA GLU A 160 7.92 -3.51 -3.32
C GLU A 160 9.20 -4.31 -3.01
N GLU A 161 9.31 -5.53 -3.53
CA GLU A 161 10.49 -6.38 -3.36
C GLU A 161 11.52 -6.24 -4.48
N ALA A 162 11.08 -6.04 -5.72
CA ALA A 162 11.93 -6.11 -6.91
C ALA A 162 12.40 -4.74 -7.40
N ASP A 163 11.57 -3.72 -7.24
CA ASP A 163 11.81 -2.33 -7.60
C ASP A 163 11.10 -1.39 -6.60
N PRO A 164 11.67 -1.20 -5.40
CA PRO A 164 11.07 -0.37 -4.36
C PRO A 164 10.88 1.09 -4.77
N ASP A 165 11.79 1.65 -5.58
CA ASP A 165 11.70 3.03 -6.05
C ASP A 165 10.53 3.20 -7.03
N GLY A 166 10.33 2.25 -7.95
CA GLY A 166 9.14 2.20 -8.79
C GLY A 166 7.84 2.02 -7.98
N ALA A 167 7.86 1.20 -6.93
CA ALA A 167 6.71 1.03 -6.03
C ALA A 167 6.32 2.33 -5.33
N ILE A 168 7.30 3.08 -4.83
CA ILE A 168 7.12 4.38 -4.18
C ILE A 168 6.46 5.38 -5.13
N GLN A 169 6.93 5.45 -6.39
CA GLN A 169 6.33 6.34 -7.39
C GLN A 169 4.86 6.00 -7.63
N LEU A 170 4.55 4.71 -7.84
CA LEU A 170 3.17 4.28 -8.06
C LEU A 170 2.26 4.56 -6.85
N TYR A 171 2.75 4.40 -5.62
CA TYR A 171 1.98 4.79 -4.44
C TYR A 171 1.76 6.31 -4.35
N ALA A 172 2.77 7.11 -4.66
CA ALA A 172 2.65 8.57 -4.67
C ALA A 172 1.59 9.02 -5.69
N ASP A 173 1.65 8.50 -6.91
CA ASP A 173 0.68 8.79 -7.97
C ASP A 173 -0.74 8.36 -7.55
N ALA A 174 -0.87 7.19 -6.90
CA ALA A 174 -2.15 6.70 -6.38
C ALA A 174 -2.74 7.63 -5.31
N CYS A 175 -1.92 8.13 -4.37
CA CYS A 175 -2.34 9.13 -3.40
C CYS A 175 -2.83 10.41 -4.11
N SER A 176 -2.04 10.93 -5.06
CA SER A 176 -2.38 12.16 -5.79
C SER A 176 -3.74 12.07 -6.50
N ILE A 177 -4.05 10.94 -7.15
CA ILE A 177 -5.36 10.74 -7.81
C ILE A 177 -6.52 10.87 -6.80
N LEU A 178 -6.38 10.32 -5.60
CA LEU A 178 -7.43 10.38 -4.58
C LEU A 178 -7.54 11.76 -3.95
N GLU A 179 -6.43 12.45 -3.73
CA GLU A 179 -6.42 13.81 -3.17
C GLU A 179 -7.05 14.82 -4.13
N GLU A 180 -6.76 14.72 -5.43
CA GLU A 180 -7.38 15.57 -6.46
C GLU A 180 -8.89 15.34 -6.56
N ASP A 181 -9.37 14.14 -6.25
CA ASP A 181 -10.80 13.78 -6.19
C ASP A 181 -11.45 14.13 -4.83
N ASN A 182 -10.74 14.78 -3.90
CA ASN A 182 -11.16 15.09 -2.53
C ASN A 182 -11.57 13.84 -1.72
N ARG A 183 -10.80 12.76 -1.90
CA ARG A 183 -10.97 11.46 -1.23
C ARG A 183 -9.75 11.10 -0.40
N GLU A 184 -9.19 12.09 0.29
CA GLU A 184 -7.96 12.01 1.09
C GLU A 184 -7.98 10.84 2.08
N GLN A 185 -9.13 10.58 2.71
CA GLN A 185 -9.28 9.47 3.65
C GLN A 185 -8.90 8.11 3.06
N MET A 186 -9.10 7.93 1.75
CA MET A 186 -8.79 6.67 1.05
C MET A 186 -7.30 6.54 0.73
N ALA A 187 -6.55 7.65 0.72
CA ALA A 187 -5.11 7.63 0.53
C ALA A 187 -4.35 7.18 1.78
N PHE A 188 -5.01 7.07 2.95
CA PHE A 188 -4.31 6.80 4.22
C PHE A 188 -3.54 5.49 4.20
N ASP A 189 -4.15 4.42 3.70
CA ASP A 189 -3.49 3.12 3.66
C ASP A 189 -2.38 3.07 2.59
N LEU A 190 -2.48 3.90 1.55
CA LEU A 190 -1.43 4.06 0.54
C LEU A 190 -0.23 4.79 1.11
N TYR A 191 -0.45 5.88 1.86
CA TYR A 191 0.60 6.57 2.60
C TYR A 191 1.34 5.63 3.55
N ARG A 192 0.61 4.85 4.35
CA ARG A 192 1.21 3.86 5.26
C ARG A 192 2.02 2.80 4.52
N ALA A 193 1.49 2.29 3.40
CA ALA A 193 2.18 1.30 2.58
C ALA A 193 3.48 1.86 2.01
N ALA A 194 3.45 3.06 1.41
CA ALA A 194 4.63 3.74 0.90
C ALA A 194 5.67 4.02 2.00
N THR A 195 5.24 4.49 3.18
CA THR A 195 6.11 4.69 4.34
C THR A 195 6.83 3.40 4.72
N ASN A 196 6.15 2.25 4.70
CA ASN A 196 6.79 0.95 4.98
C ASN A 196 7.88 0.63 3.95
N VAL A 197 7.66 0.95 2.67
CA VAL A 197 8.67 0.76 1.62
C VAL A 197 9.87 1.68 1.86
N TYR A 198 9.65 2.97 2.13
CA TYR A 198 10.72 3.92 2.45
C TYR A 198 11.56 3.47 3.66
N ILE A 199 10.91 3.02 4.74
CA ILE A 199 11.59 2.49 5.93
C ILE A 199 12.45 1.27 5.58
N LYS A 200 11.94 0.38 4.72
CA LYS A 200 12.65 -0.84 4.30
C LYS A 200 13.89 -0.54 3.47
N VAL A 201 13.86 0.50 2.64
CA VAL A 201 15.02 0.97 1.87
C VAL A 201 15.85 2.04 2.60
N GLU A 202 15.60 2.23 3.90
CA GLU A 202 16.34 3.12 4.80
C GLU A 202 16.30 4.61 4.40
N LYS A 203 15.31 5.01 3.59
CA LYS A 203 15.04 6.41 3.22
C LYS A 203 14.16 7.09 4.27
N TYR A 204 14.70 7.29 5.47
CA TYR A 204 13.93 7.73 6.64
C TYR A 204 13.36 9.15 6.53
N ALA A 205 14.11 10.10 5.95
CA ALA A 205 13.62 11.48 5.77
C ALA A 205 12.38 11.53 4.85
N ASP A 206 12.40 10.75 3.76
CA ASP A 206 11.24 10.63 2.85
C ASP A 206 10.07 9.93 3.53
N ALA A 207 10.33 8.88 4.34
CA ALA A 207 9.31 8.21 5.13
C ALA A 207 8.59 9.17 6.09
N ALA A 208 9.35 10.00 6.82
CA ALA A 208 8.80 11.00 7.71
C ALA A 208 7.96 12.03 6.94
N THR A 209 8.46 12.51 5.80
CA THR A 209 7.73 13.41 4.89
C THR A 209 6.40 12.80 4.43
N PHE A 210 6.39 11.50 4.10
CA PHE A 210 5.16 10.80 3.71
C PHE A 210 4.16 10.67 4.87
N MET A 211 4.63 10.49 6.11
CA MET A 211 3.76 10.53 7.29
C MET A 211 3.20 11.95 7.55
N LEU A 212 3.97 13.01 7.28
CA LEU A 212 3.45 14.37 7.37
C LEU A 212 2.36 14.63 6.32
N LYS A 213 2.53 14.14 5.08
CA LYS A 213 1.49 14.19 4.05
C LYS A 213 0.22 13.45 4.48
N LEU A 214 0.35 12.27 5.10
CA LEU A 214 -0.76 11.57 5.72
C LEU A 214 -1.46 12.43 6.79
N GLY A 215 -0.68 13.16 7.61
CA GLY A 215 -1.23 14.08 8.60
C GLY A 215 -2.08 15.20 7.97
N LEU A 216 -1.61 15.79 6.88
CA LEU A 216 -2.35 16.81 6.12
C LEU A 216 -3.62 16.24 5.46
N ALA A 217 -3.54 15.05 4.86
CA ALA A 217 -4.69 14.35 4.31
C ALA A 217 -5.73 14.02 5.40
N ALA A 218 -5.25 13.65 6.59
CA ALA A 218 -6.10 13.37 7.75
C ALA A 218 -6.78 14.63 8.30
N ASP A 219 -6.10 15.76 8.31
CA ASP A 219 -6.66 17.06 8.67
C ASP A 219 -7.84 17.43 7.78
N LYS A 220 -7.64 17.38 6.45
CA LYS A 220 -8.70 17.64 5.45
C LYS A 220 -9.92 16.73 5.60
N SER A 221 -9.71 15.51 6.11
CA SER A 221 -10.76 14.52 6.34
C SER A 221 -11.36 14.59 7.76
N ASN A 222 -11.00 15.59 8.58
CA ASN A 222 -11.36 15.70 10.00
C ASN A 222 -11.02 14.44 10.83
N ALA A 223 -9.96 13.72 10.45
CA ALA A 223 -9.52 12.47 11.06
C ALA A 223 -8.37 12.71 12.06
N THR A 224 -8.66 13.46 13.13
CA THR A 224 -7.66 13.93 14.12
C THR A 224 -6.81 12.81 14.73
N ASN A 225 -7.40 11.64 15.03
CA ASN A 225 -6.64 10.51 15.57
C ASN A 225 -5.55 10.02 14.59
N SER A 226 -5.89 9.92 13.30
CA SER A 226 -4.94 9.55 12.25
C SER A 226 -3.86 10.63 12.08
N GLN A 227 -4.27 11.90 12.10
CA GLN A 227 -3.36 13.04 12.00
C GLN A 227 -2.29 13.02 13.10
N PHE A 228 -2.70 12.91 14.37
CA PHE A 228 -1.77 12.96 15.50
C PHE A 228 -0.83 11.76 15.54
N LYS A 229 -1.33 10.57 15.17
CA LYS A 229 -0.49 9.38 15.01
C LYS A 229 0.54 9.56 13.89
N ALA A 230 0.17 10.22 12.80
CA ALA A 230 1.06 10.48 11.70
C ALA A 230 2.20 11.43 12.11
N TYR A 231 1.89 12.52 12.82
CA TYR A 231 2.89 13.45 13.37
C TYR A 231 3.85 12.78 14.36
N LEU A 232 3.32 12.02 15.33
CA LEU A 232 4.19 11.27 16.26
C LEU A 232 5.07 10.26 15.51
N SER A 233 4.55 9.62 14.46
CA SER A 233 5.32 8.68 13.65
C SER A 233 6.45 9.36 12.90
N ALA A 234 6.23 10.55 12.33
CA ALA A 234 7.28 11.32 11.66
C ALA A 234 8.43 11.67 12.63
N ILE A 235 8.10 12.13 13.84
CA ILE A 235 9.08 12.45 14.90
C ILE A 235 9.88 11.21 15.29
N VAL A 236 9.22 10.06 15.50
CA VAL A 236 9.89 8.79 15.80
C VAL A 236 10.84 8.36 14.68
N ILE A 237 10.45 8.56 13.41
CA ILE A 237 11.30 8.23 12.27
C ILE A 237 12.56 9.12 12.26
N PHE A 238 12.43 10.43 12.47
CA PHE A 238 13.59 11.33 12.53
C PHE A 238 14.54 10.99 13.69
N LEU A 239 13.99 10.69 14.87
CA LEU A 239 14.80 10.24 16.01
C LEU A 239 15.54 8.94 15.71
N TYR A 240 14.87 7.98 15.05
CA TYR A 240 15.51 6.73 14.64
C TYR A 240 16.66 6.96 13.66
N ALA A 241 16.50 7.93 12.75
CA ALA A 241 17.49 8.35 11.76
C ALA A 241 18.62 9.21 12.34
N HIS A 242 18.65 9.41 13.66
CA HIS A 242 19.61 10.27 14.36
C HIS A 242 19.54 11.75 13.97
N ASP A 243 18.43 12.19 13.39
CA ASP A 243 18.21 13.58 13.01
C ASP A 243 17.37 14.29 14.08
N PHE A 244 18.01 14.56 15.21
CA PHE A 244 17.35 15.21 16.34
C PHE A 244 16.82 16.61 15.97
N LYS A 245 17.56 17.35 15.12
CA LYS A 245 17.20 18.70 14.69
C LYS A 245 15.92 18.69 13.86
N GLU A 246 15.80 17.80 12.89
CA GLU A 246 14.54 17.68 12.13
C GLU A 246 13.41 17.09 12.98
N ALA A 247 13.69 16.22 13.96
CA ALA A 247 12.67 15.75 14.90
C ALA A 247 12.08 16.89 15.75
N GLU A 248 12.93 17.76 16.29
CA GLU A 248 12.52 18.94 17.08
C GLU A 248 11.77 19.96 16.22
N LYS A 249 12.28 20.25 15.03
CA LYS A 249 11.59 21.11 14.05
C LYS A 249 10.21 20.57 13.69
N CYS A 250 10.11 19.28 13.35
CA CYS A 250 8.84 18.60 13.07
C CYS A 250 7.86 18.72 14.25
N TYR A 251 8.35 18.54 15.48
CA TYR A 251 7.54 18.71 16.69
C TYR A 251 7.05 20.15 16.84
N ASN A 252 7.91 21.15 16.68
CA ASN A 252 7.55 22.57 16.79
C ASN A 252 6.54 23.01 15.73
N ASP A 253 6.68 22.52 14.51
CA ASP A 253 5.74 22.78 13.41
C ASP A 253 4.37 22.16 13.70
N CYS A 254 4.33 20.88 14.14
CA CYS A 254 3.08 20.21 14.52
C CYS A 254 2.40 20.87 15.73
N SER A 255 3.18 21.50 16.61
CA SER A 255 2.70 22.20 17.81
C SER A 255 1.89 23.46 17.50
N GLN A 256 1.94 23.97 16.27
CA GLN A 256 1.07 25.08 15.83
C GLN A 256 -0.40 24.66 15.71
N ILE A 257 -0.70 23.36 15.84
CA ILE A 257 -2.06 22.83 15.78
C ILE A 257 -2.56 22.62 17.22
N ASP A 258 -3.46 23.50 17.69
CA ASP A 258 -4.00 23.48 19.07
C ASP A 258 -4.53 22.10 19.49
N ALA A 259 -5.24 21.42 18.59
CA ALA A 259 -5.79 20.10 18.86
C ALA A 259 -4.68 19.07 19.14
N PHE A 260 -3.53 19.17 18.47
CA PHE A 260 -2.38 18.31 18.71
C PHE A 260 -1.72 18.59 20.05
N LEU A 261 -1.56 19.86 20.46
CA LEU A 261 -0.99 20.24 21.77
C LEU A 261 -1.69 19.57 22.95
N SER A 262 -3.00 19.36 22.85
CA SER A 262 -3.80 18.71 23.88
C SER A 262 -3.72 17.17 23.89
N SER A 263 -3.07 16.57 22.88
CA SER A 263 -3.09 15.13 22.63
C SER A 263 -2.04 14.34 23.44
N ASP A 264 -2.31 13.05 23.62
CA ASP A 264 -1.34 12.12 24.22
C ASP A 264 -0.12 11.91 23.30
N GLN A 265 -0.30 12.06 21.98
CA GLN A 265 0.78 11.97 21.00
C GLN A 265 1.79 13.10 21.17
N TYR A 266 1.32 14.34 21.36
CA TYR A 266 2.17 15.49 21.67
C TYR A 266 2.94 15.29 22.97
N ARG A 267 2.26 14.88 24.05
CA ARG A 267 2.91 14.58 25.34
C ARG A 267 3.96 13.47 25.21
N CYS A 268 3.69 12.45 24.40
CA CYS A 268 4.65 11.37 24.13
C CYS A 268 5.88 11.89 23.36
N ALA A 269 5.68 12.70 22.33
CA ALA A 269 6.76 13.31 21.56
C ALA A 269 7.61 14.24 22.42
N SER A 270 6.98 15.10 23.22
CA SER A 270 7.64 16.01 24.17
C SER A 270 8.56 15.26 25.14
N LYS A 271 8.06 14.17 25.75
CA LYS A 271 8.86 13.33 26.65
C LYS A 271 10.03 12.65 25.95
N LEU A 272 9.84 12.15 24.72
CA LEU A 272 10.93 11.59 23.92
C LEU A 272 12.00 12.64 23.67
N LEU A 273 11.64 13.82 23.16
CA LEU A 273 12.59 14.88 22.85
C LEU A 273 13.36 15.36 24.08
N SER A 274 12.67 15.60 25.22
CA SER A 274 13.33 15.98 26.48
C SER A 274 14.35 14.93 26.92
N ALA A 275 13.97 13.65 26.86
CA ALA A 275 14.87 12.55 27.24
C ALA A 275 16.10 12.45 26.32
N TYR A 276 15.97 12.74 25.03
CA TYR A 276 17.10 12.84 24.10
C TYR A 276 18.01 14.03 24.43
N SER A 277 17.45 15.23 24.66
CA SER A 277 18.21 16.41 25.06
C SER A 277 18.96 16.21 26.39
N GLU A 278 18.31 15.52 27.33
CA GLU A 278 18.85 15.18 28.65
C GLU A 278 19.68 13.89 28.63
N GLY A 279 19.91 13.28 27.47
CA GLY A 279 20.58 11.99 27.29
C GLY A 279 20.18 10.92 28.31
N ASP A 280 18.90 10.85 28.66
CA ASP A 280 18.32 9.86 29.56
C ASP A 280 17.88 8.63 28.77
N VAL A 281 18.81 7.69 28.62
CA VAL A 281 18.62 6.44 27.87
C VAL A 281 17.47 5.60 28.43
N GLU A 282 17.27 5.58 29.74
CA GLU A 282 16.24 4.75 30.36
C GLU A 282 14.85 5.35 30.17
N GLU A 283 14.75 6.68 30.22
CA GLU A 283 13.53 7.40 29.86
C GLU A 283 13.15 7.17 28.40
N ILE A 284 14.10 7.26 27.47
CA ILE A 284 13.85 7.02 26.03
C ILE A 284 13.25 5.63 25.83
N LYS A 285 13.86 4.59 26.40
CA LYS A 285 13.36 3.21 26.31
C LYS A 285 11.96 3.08 26.92
N ARG A 286 11.71 3.72 28.06
CA ARG A 286 10.42 3.67 28.73
C ARG A 286 9.31 4.30 27.89
N VAL A 287 9.54 5.49 27.34
CA VAL A 287 8.55 6.21 26.52
C VAL A 287 8.33 5.48 25.19
N ALA A 288 9.39 4.94 24.58
CA ALA A 288 9.31 4.11 23.37
C ALA A 288 8.46 2.82 23.54
N GLN A 289 8.23 2.37 24.78
CA GLN A 289 7.38 1.22 25.10
C GLN A 289 5.97 1.61 25.56
N SER A 290 5.64 2.90 25.56
CA SER A 290 4.33 3.39 26.02
C SER A 290 3.15 2.88 25.18
N SER A 291 1.95 2.95 25.75
CA SER A 291 0.70 2.63 25.04
C SER A 291 0.48 3.53 23.83
N THR A 292 0.84 4.82 23.92
CA THR A 292 0.74 5.78 22.81
C THR A 292 1.53 5.33 21.59
N ILE A 293 2.78 4.86 21.79
CA ILE A 293 3.60 4.27 20.73
C ILE A 293 2.99 2.96 20.22
N SER A 294 2.50 2.12 21.13
CA SER A 294 1.92 0.80 20.79
C SER A 294 0.65 0.87 19.94
N HIS A 295 0.03 2.06 19.81
CA HIS A 295 -1.13 2.31 18.94
C HIS A 295 -0.76 2.89 17.55
N LEU A 296 0.53 3.03 17.24
CA LEU A 296 1.03 3.42 15.93
C LEU A 296 1.08 2.24 14.95
N ASP A 297 1.44 2.51 13.70
CA ASP A 297 1.65 1.47 12.70
C ASP A 297 2.83 0.56 13.07
N ASN A 298 2.72 -0.73 12.73
CA ASN A 298 3.67 -1.76 13.18
C ASN A 298 5.13 -1.48 12.78
N ALA A 299 5.36 -0.86 11.61
CA ALA A 299 6.71 -0.46 11.21
C ALA A 299 7.28 0.61 12.15
N ILE A 300 6.48 1.60 12.51
CA ILE A 300 6.84 2.67 13.44
C ILE A 300 7.10 2.14 14.84
N ILE A 301 6.24 1.23 15.32
CA ILE A 301 6.43 0.53 16.60
C ILE A 301 7.79 -0.17 16.63
N LYS A 302 8.17 -0.85 15.55
CA LYS A 302 9.46 -1.54 15.46
C LYS A 302 10.65 -0.56 15.49
N LEU A 303 10.54 0.60 14.84
CA LEU A 303 11.56 1.65 14.93
C LEU A 303 11.64 2.22 16.34
N ALA A 304 10.51 2.60 16.93
CA ALA A 304 10.44 3.15 18.28
C ALA A 304 11.09 2.22 19.31
N ARG A 305 10.80 0.91 19.26
CA ARG A 305 11.36 -0.09 20.19
C ARG A 305 12.88 -0.27 20.09
N LYS A 306 13.51 0.21 19.02
CA LYS A 306 14.97 0.21 18.87
C LYS A 306 15.62 1.48 19.43
N LEU A 307 14.84 2.49 19.82
CA LEU A 307 15.37 3.70 20.43
C LEU A 307 15.89 3.41 21.86
N PRO A 308 16.94 4.11 22.31
CA PRO A 308 17.70 5.09 21.55
C PRO A 308 18.61 4.45 20.50
N THR A 309 18.70 5.10 19.34
CA THR A 309 19.67 4.78 18.30
C THR A 309 20.69 5.93 18.23
N GLY A 310 21.99 5.62 18.12
CA GLY A 310 23.05 6.61 17.98
C GLY A 310 23.69 7.03 19.29
N ASP A 311 24.57 8.04 19.25
CA ASP A 311 25.22 8.57 20.45
C ASP A 311 24.35 9.66 21.10
N VAL A 312 23.56 9.26 22.10
CA VAL A 312 22.70 10.19 22.85
C VAL A 312 23.51 11.11 23.78
N SER A 313 24.76 10.74 24.09
CA SER A 313 25.57 11.50 25.04
C SER A 313 26.15 12.78 24.44
N SER A 314 26.35 12.83 23.12
CA SER A 314 26.84 14.02 22.39
C SER A 314 25.79 15.12 22.25
N LEU A 315 24.50 14.83 22.41
CA LEU A 315 23.44 15.87 22.36
C LEU A 315 23.48 16.80 23.59
N LYS A 316 24.02 16.32 24.73
CA LYS A 316 24.18 17.14 25.95
C LYS A 316 25.21 18.24 25.82
N THR A 317 26.23 18.05 24.99
CA THR A 317 27.35 18.98 24.87
C THR A 317 26.99 20.19 24.03
N ASP A 318 26.19 20.02 22.98
CA ASP A 318 25.77 21.12 22.10
C ASP A 318 24.90 22.15 22.83
N THR A 319 24.10 21.74 23.82
CA THR A 319 23.27 22.66 24.61
C THR A 319 24.07 23.47 25.65
N LYS A 320 25.26 22.99 26.04
CA LYS A 320 26.11 23.65 27.04
C LYS A 320 27.02 24.74 26.46
N GLU A 321 27.27 24.73 25.16
CA GLU A 321 28.10 25.76 24.51
C GLU A 321 27.38 27.11 24.32
N VAL A 322 26.08 27.20 24.62
CA VAL A 322 25.27 28.44 24.51
C VAL A 322 25.10 29.18 25.84
N GLU A 323 25.61 28.65 26.96
CA GLU A 323 25.75 29.45 28.19
C GLU A 323 27.02 30.32 28.09
N GLU A 324 26.91 31.47 27.41
CA GLU A 324 27.89 32.55 27.59
C GLU A 324 27.98 32.86 29.09
N PRO A 325 29.19 32.83 29.70
CA PRO A 325 29.34 33.21 31.08
C PRO A 325 28.99 34.70 31.19
N LEU A 326 27.96 35.02 31.98
CA LEU A 326 27.64 36.38 32.37
C LEU A 326 28.90 37.04 32.95
N ASP A 327 29.46 38.00 32.20
CA ASP A 327 30.60 38.80 32.64
C ASP A 327 30.14 39.72 33.79
N GLU A 328 30.52 39.37 35.01
CA GLU A 328 30.20 40.14 36.23
C GLU A 328 30.93 41.50 36.31
N ASN A 329 31.63 41.95 35.27
CA ASN A 329 32.33 43.24 35.27
C ASN A 329 31.55 44.43 34.66
N ASP A 330 30.30 44.28 34.22
CA ASP A 330 29.54 45.40 33.63
C ASP A 330 28.74 46.24 34.66
N LEU A 331 29.12 46.17 35.94
CA LEU A 331 28.59 47.01 37.03
C LEU A 331 29.72 47.76 37.73
N THR A 332 30.34 48.73 37.03
CA THR A 332 31.06 49.84 37.69
C THR A 332 30.88 51.15 36.94
#